data_AF-A0A532FGY5-F1
#
_entry.id   AF-A0A532FGY5-F1
#
_cell.length_a   1.000
_cell.length_b   1.000
_cell.length_c   1.000
_cell.angle_alpha   90.00
_cell.angle_beta   90.00
_cell.angle_gamma   90.00
#
_symmetry.space_group_name_H-M   'P 1'
#
loop_
_entity.id
_entity.type
_entity.pdbx_description
1 polymer ?
#
loop_
_entity_poly.entity_id
_entity_poly.type
_entity_poly.pdbx_seq_one_letter_code
_entity_poly.pdbx_strand_id
1 'polypeptide(L)'
;LDRLSRDVAFISALMAKRTPFIVAELGADVSPFRLHIYAAVAEQECAMISQRTKDALAAVKARGVKLGNPQIRKAQKAAAERRTAIADGFASNVLPIIREIQATGASMRKTAAGLNARGILTARDGTWAATQISDILKHSVV
;
A
#
# COMPACT_ATOMS: atom_id res chain seq x y z
N LEU A 1 22.99 1.29 -10.46
CA LEU A 1 22.34 2.55 -10.87
C LEU A 1 20.80 2.43 -10.84
N ASP A 2 20.29 1.26 -11.18
CA ASP A 2 18.86 0.87 -11.30
C ASP A 2 18.01 1.03 -10.02
N ARG A 3 18.64 1.21 -8.86
CA ARG A 3 17.96 1.45 -7.58
C ARG A 3 17.63 2.93 -7.35
N LEU A 4 18.30 3.84 -8.05
CA LEU A 4 18.10 5.28 -7.91
C LEU A 4 17.10 5.82 -8.92
N SER A 5 17.01 5.21 -10.11
CA SER A 5 15.99 5.56 -11.11
C SER A 5 15.75 4.45 -12.13
N ARG A 6 14.50 4.39 -12.62
CA ARG A 6 14.09 3.66 -13.84
C ARG A 6 14.18 4.54 -15.10
N ASP A 7 14.64 5.77 -14.96
CA ASP A 7 14.59 6.86 -15.93
C ASP A 7 15.91 7.65 -15.92
N VAL A 8 16.56 7.72 -17.09
CA VAL A 8 17.83 8.45 -17.31
C VAL A 8 17.70 9.94 -17.11
N ALA A 9 16.51 10.49 -17.34
CA ALA A 9 16.24 11.90 -17.10
C ALA A 9 16.45 12.26 -15.62
N PHE A 10 16.14 11.35 -14.69
CA PHE A 10 16.34 11.58 -13.25
C PHE A 10 17.82 11.65 -12.87
N ILE A 11 18.64 10.71 -13.34
CA ILE A 11 20.10 10.72 -13.09
C ILE A 11 20.73 11.95 -13.72
N SER A 12 20.35 12.26 -14.96
CA SER A 12 20.81 13.45 -15.67
C SER A 12 20.40 14.74 -14.95
N ALA A 13 19.19 14.78 -14.35
CA ALA A 13 18.72 15.91 -13.56
C ALA A 13 19.50 16.07 -12.24
N LEU A 14 19.85 14.98 -11.55
CA LEU A 14 20.69 15.04 -10.34
C LEU A 14 22.08 15.59 -10.67
N MET A 15 22.65 15.17 -11.80
CA MET A 15 23.93 15.66 -12.29
C MET A 15 23.87 17.13 -12.70
N ALA A 16 22.82 17.55 -13.42
CA ALA A 16 22.59 18.95 -13.79
C ALA A 16 22.44 19.86 -12.55
N LYS A 17 21.79 19.36 -11.50
CA LYS A 17 21.66 20.04 -10.20
C LYS A 17 22.91 19.92 -9.32
N ARG A 18 23.98 19.26 -9.80
CA ARG A 18 25.22 18.98 -9.05
C ARG A 18 24.97 18.38 -7.66
N THR A 19 23.91 17.57 -7.54
CA THR A 19 23.59 16.89 -6.29
C THR A 19 24.61 15.76 -6.07
N PRO A 20 25.33 15.72 -4.94
CA PRO A 20 26.27 14.63 -4.68
C PRO A 20 25.54 13.31 -4.47
N PHE A 21 25.90 12.28 -5.22
CA PHE A 21 25.44 10.91 -4.98
C PHE A 21 26.52 9.91 -5.38
N ILE A 22 26.54 8.76 -4.71
CA ILE A 22 27.50 7.68 -4.96
C ILE A 22 26.74 6.48 -5.47
N VAL A 23 27.24 5.87 -6.54
CA VAL A 23 26.74 4.58 -7.04
C VAL A 23 27.65 3.51 -6.45
N ALA A 24 27.14 2.70 -5.52
CA ALA A 24 27.94 1.73 -4.77
C ALA A 24 28.80 0.80 -5.67
N GLU A 25 28.30 0.48 -6.86
CA GLU A 25 28.99 -0.36 -7.85
C GLU A 25 30.07 0.38 -8.65
N LEU A 26 29.93 1.69 -8.87
CA LEU A 26 30.88 2.49 -9.65
C LEU A 26 31.90 3.25 -8.78
N GLY A 27 31.71 3.24 -7.46
CA GLY A 27 32.57 3.94 -6.50
C GLY A 27 32.27 5.44 -6.37
N ALA A 28 32.99 6.09 -5.44
CA ALA A 28 32.83 7.52 -5.15
C ALA A 28 33.44 8.43 -6.23
N ASP A 29 34.45 7.97 -6.95
CA ASP A 29 35.22 8.77 -7.92
C ASP A 29 34.73 8.60 -9.37
N VAL A 30 33.49 8.15 -9.55
CA VAL A 30 32.93 7.94 -10.89
C VAL A 30 32.76 9.28 -11.63
N SER A 31 33.31 9.37 -12.84
CA SER A 31 33.21 10.60 -13.62
C SER A 31 31.77 10.83 -14.13
N PRO A 32 31.33 12.10 -14.26
CA PRO A 32 30.01 12.42 -14.81
C PRO A 32 29.78 11.82 -16.20
N PHE A 33 30.78 11.82 -17.08
CA PHE A 33 30.66 11.19 -18.40
C PHE A 33 30.28 9.71 -18.32
N ARG A 34 30.97 8.93 -17.45
CA ARG A 34 30.64 7.52 -17.26
C ARG A 34 29.22 7.34 -16.72
N LEU A 35 28.81 8.16 -15.75
CA LEU A 35 27.45 8.11 -15.21
C LEU A 35 26.38 8.30 -16.29
N HIS A 36 26.55 9.23 -17.23
CA HIS A 36 25.61 9.42 -18.34
C HIS A 36 25.55 8.20 -19.27
N ILE A 37 26.69 7.60 -19.60
CA ILE A 37 26.73 6.39 -20.45
C ILE A 37 26.05 5.22 -19.74
N TYR A 38 26.39 4.96 -18.48
CA TYR A 38 25.77 3.88 -17.71
C TYR A 38 24.26 4.09 -17.53
N ALA A 39 23.82 5.34 -17.34
CA ALA A 39 22.41 5.66 -17.30
C ALA A 39 21.73 5.30 -18.63
N ALA A 40 22.26 5.80 -19.75
CA ALA A 40 21.69 5.55 -21.09
C ALA A 40 21.61 4.05 -21.43
N VAL A 41 22.65 3.28 -21.09
CA VAL A 41 22.65 1.82 -21.29
C VAL A 41 21.58 1.15 -20.43
N ALA A 42 21.47 1.51 -19.15
CA ALA A 42 20.46 0.93 -18.25
C ALA A 42 19.02 1.20 -18.73
N GLU A 43 18.73 2.39 -19.27
CA GLU A 43 17.43 2.70 -19.88
C GLU A 43 17.16 1.85 -21.12
N GLN A 44 18.14 1.73 -22.02
CA GLN A 44 17.99 0.90 -23.21
C GLN A 44 17.74 -0.57 -22.85
N GLU A 45 18.46 -1.12 -21.89
CA GLU A 45 18.27 -2.49 -21.40
C GLU A 45 16.87 -2.69 -20.82
N CYS A 46 16.41 -1.76 -19.97
CA CYS A 46 15.06 -1.81 -19.41
C CYS A 46 13.98 -1.74 -20.51
N ALA A 47 14.16 -0.87 -21.50
CA ALA A 47 13.25 -0.75 -22.64
C ALA A 47 13.19 -2.06 -23.45
N MET A 48 14.34 -2.67 -23.70
CA MET A 48 14.42 -3.97 -24.40
C MET A 48 13.76 -5.09 -23.60
N ILE A 49 13.96 -5.17 -22.28
CA ILE A 49 13.30 -6.17 -21.42
C ILE A 49 11.79 -5.98 -21.43
N SER A 50 11.32 -4.73 -21.32
CA SER A 50 9.91 -4.37 -21.39
C SER A 50 9.30 -4.80 -22.72
N GLN A 51 9.96 -4.49 -23.84
CA GLN A 51 9.52 -4.85 -25.18
C GLN A 51 9.42 -6.36 -25.34
N ARG A 52 10.49 -7.10 -25.00
CA ARG A 52 10.51 -8.57 -25.06
C ARG A 52 9.41 -9.21 -24.22
N THR A 53 9.14 -8.67 -23.03
CA THR A 53 8.07 -9.16 -22.16
C THR A 53 6.70 -8.92 -22.79
N LYS A 54 6.45 -7.73 -23.34
CA LYS A 54 5.20 -7.41 -24.04
C LYS A 54 4.98 -8.32 -25.25
N ASP A 55 6.02 -8.54 -26.04
CA ASP A 55 5.97 -9.41 -27.22
C ASP A 55 5.68 -10.86 -26.83
N ALA A 56 6.35 -11.37 -25.79
CA ALA A 56 6.09 -12.71 -25.27
C ALA A 56 4.65 -12.85 -24.74
N LEU A 57 4.15 -11.87 -23.98
CA LEU A 57 2.77 -11.87 -23.48
C LEU A 57 1.75 -11.77 -24.63
N ALA A 58 2.03 -10.97 -25.66
CA ALA A 58 1.20 -10.87 -26.85
C ALA A 58 1.12 -12.21 -27.60
N ALA A 59 2.25 -12.89 -27.78
CA ALA A 59 2.29 -14.22 -28.41
C ALA A 59 1.56 -15.28 -27.58
N VAL A 60 1.69 -15.26 -26.24
CA VAL A 60 0.93 -16.13 -25.33
C VAL A 60 -0.58 -15.86 -25.46
N LYS A 61 -0.98 -14.59 -25.51
CA LYS A 61 -2.39 -14.19 -25.69
C LYS A 61 -2.93 -14.60 -27.07
N ALA A 62 -2.14 -14.48 -28.14
CA ALA A 62 -2.51 -14.91 -29.49
C ALA A 62 -2.73 -16.42 -29.59
N ARG A 63 -2.00 -17.22 -28.78
CA ARG A 63 -2.24 -18.66 -28.61
C ARG A 63 -3.51 -19.00 -27.82
N GLY A 64 -4.30 -18.00 -27.41
CA GLY A 64 -5.55 -18.19 -26.67
C GLY A 64 -5.37 -18.38 -25.16
N VAL A 65 -4.15 -18.24 -24.62
CA VAL A 65 -3.91 -18.38 -23.18
C VAL A 65 -4.42 -17.14 -22.45
N LYS A 66 -5.31 -17.35 -21.48
CA LYS A 66 -5.80 -16.28 -20.61
C LYS A 66 -4.73 -15.89 -19.59
N LEU A 67 -4.22 -14.67 -19.72
CA LEU A 67 -3.27 -14.08 -18.77
C LEU A 67 -3.96 -13.56 -17.51
N GLY A 68 -3.21 -13.47 -16.41
CA GLY A 68 -3.68 -13.01 -15.10
C GLY A 68 -4.19 -14.14 -14.20
N ASN A 69 -4.68 -13.79 -13.01
CA ASN A 69 -5.23 -14.78 -12.07
C ASN A 69 -6.66 -15.19 -12.48
N PRO A 70 -6.90 -16.43 -12.93
CA PRO A 70 -8.23 -16.88 -13.35
C PRO A 70 -9.24 -16.92 -12.19
N GLN A 71 -8.76 -16.97 -10.95
CA GLN A 71 -9.56 -17.06 -9.73
C GLN A 71 -9.63 -15.74 -8.97
N ILE A 72 -9.36 -14.59 -9.61
CA ILE A 72 -9.33 -13.29 -8.93
C ILE A 72 -10.62 -12.96 -8.18
N ARG A 73 -11.79 -13.32 -8.73
CA ARG A 73 -13.09 -13.13 -8.07
C ARG A 73 -13.21 -13.96 -6.78
N LYS A 74 -12.72 -15.21 -6.79
CA LYS A 74 -12.69 -16.07 -5.60
C LYS A 74 -11.76 -15.49 -4.54
N ALA A 75 -10.57 -15.04 -4.95
CA ALA A 75 -9.62 -14.40 -4.05
C ALA A 75 -10.19 -13.10 -3.44
N GLN A 76 -10.86 -12.27 -4.23
CA GLN A 76 -11.52 -11.04 -3.77
C GLN A 76 -12.65 -11.34 -2.77
N LYS A 77 -13.49 -12.36 -3.04
CA LYS A 77 -14.55 -12.79 -2.13
C LYS A 77 -13.97 -13.26 -0.80
N ALA A 78 -12.97 -14.16 -0.83
CA ALA A 78 -12.32 -14.64 0.38
C ALA A 78 -11.64 -13.51 1.18
N ALA A 79 -11.02 -12.54 0.49
CA ALA A 79 -10.44 -11.37 1.15
C ALA A 79 -11.52 -10.45 1.77
N ALA A 80 -12.68 -10.30 1.13
CA ALA A 80 -13.81 -9.56 1.69
C ALA A 80 -14.37 -10.26 2.93
N GLU A 81 -14.66 -11.56 2.85
CA GLU A 81 -15.14 -12.37 3.97
C GLU A 81 -14.19 -12.31 5.17
N ARG A 82 -12.88 -12.44 4.94
CA ARG A 82 -11.88 -12.35 6.00
C ARG A 82 -11.84 -10.96 6.65
N ARG A 83 -11.95 -9.89 5.85
CA ARG A 83 -11.99 -8.51 6.39
C ARG A 83 -13.23 -8.28 7.22
N THR A 84 -14.39 -8.75 6.77
CA THR A 84 -15.64 -8.68 7.52
C THR A 84 -15.52 -9.44 8.83
N ALA A 85 -15.05 -10.68 8.81
CA ALA A 85 -14.87 -11.48 10.03
C ALA A 85 -13.92 -10.83 11.07
N ILE A 86 -12.83 -10.20 10.60
CA ILE A 86 -11.93 -9.44 11.49
C ILE A 86 -12.64 -8.22 12.08
N ALA A 87 -13.40 -7.48 11.27
CA ALA A 87 -14.15 -6.31 11.72
C ALA A 87 -15.24 -6.69 12.75
N ASP A 88 -15.98 -7.76 12.49
CA ASP A 88 -17.05 -8.25 13.37
C ASP A 88 -16.48 -8.80 14.68
N GLY A 89 -15.34 -9.50 14.63
CA GLY A 89 -14.62 -9.95 15.82
C GLY A 89 -14.14 -8.78 16.69
N PHE A 90 -13.56 -7.75 16.07
CA PHE A 90 -13.16 -6.53 16.78
C PHE A 90 -14.38 -5.81 17.38
N ALA A 91 -15.45 -5.65 16.60
CA ALA A 91 -16.69 -5.02 17.06
C ALA A 91 -17.27 -5.76 18.27
N SER A 92 -17.33 -7.09 18.22
CA SER A 92 -17.83 -7.93 19.32
C SER A 92 -17.03 -7.74 20.62
N ASN A 93 -15.72 -7.51 20.53
CA ASN A 93 -14.87 -7.29 21.70
C ASN A 93 -15.11 -5.91 22.34
N VAL A 94 -15.33 -4.86 21.54
CA VAL A 94 -15.44 -3.48 22.04
C VAL A 94 -16.89 -3.08 22.35
N LEU A 95 -17.87 -3.70 21.70
CA LEU A 95 -19.29 -3.39 21.84
C LEU A 95 -19.82 -3.43 23.28
N PRO A 96 -19.44 -4.39 24.15
CA PRO A 96 -19.87 -4.37 25.55
C PRO A 96 -19.46 -3.10 26.29
N ILE A 97 -18.22 -2.62 26.04
CA ILE A 97 -17.67 -1.41 26.65
C ILE A 97 -18.39 -0.16 26.12
N ILE A 98 -18.69 -0.13 24.82
CA ILE A 98 -19.48 0.95 24.21
C ILE A 98 -20.87 1.02 24.84
N ARG A 99 -21.54 -0.13 25.01
CA ARG A 99 -22.88 -0.21 25.61
C ARG A 99 -22.88 0.20 27.09
N GLU A 100 -21.86 -0.20 27.85
CA GLU A 100 -21.68 0.22 29.25
C GLU A 100 -21.59 1.75 29.37
N ILE A 101 -20.79 2.40 28.51
CA ILE A 101 -20.65 3.85 28.50
C ILE A 101 -21.96 4.52 28.04
N GLN A 102 -22.64 3.98 27.02
CA GLN A 102 -23.92 4.51 26.55
C GLN A 102 -25.04 4.40 27.58
N ALA A 103 -25.04 3.38 28.45
CA ALA A 103 -26.02 3.22 29.53
C ALA A 103 -26.00 4.39 30.53
N THR A 104 -24.91 5.16 30.58
CA THR A 104 -24.82 6.41 31.38
C THR A 104 -25.51 7.62 30.72
N GLY A 105 -26.12 7.44 29.54
CA GLY A 105 -26.69 8.51 28.72
C GLY A 105 -25.65 9.27 27.89
N ALA A 106 -24.44 8.72 27.74
CA ALA A 106 -23.38 9.34 26.96
C ALA A 106 -23.71 9.38 25.46
N SER A 107 -23.50 10.55 24.81
CA SER A 107 -23.56 10.65 23.36
C SER A 107 -22.41 9.85 22.70
N MET A 108 -22.49 9.59 21.39
CA MET A 108 -21.41 8.91 20.66
C MET A 108 -20.05 9.62 20.82
N ARG A 109 -20.04 10.96 20.86
CA ARG A 109 -18.82 11.75 21.09
C ARG A 109 -18.27 11.55 22.49
N LYS A 110 -19.14 11.55 23.51
CA LYS A 110 -18.73 11.26 24.89
C LYS A 110 -18.27 9.81 25.06
N THR A 111 -18.88 8.88 24.34
CA THR A 111 -18.49 7.46 24.33
C THR A 111 -17.10 7.27 23.75
N ALA A 112 -16.81 7.90 22.60
CA ALA A 112 -15.46 7.90 22.02
C ALA A 112 -14.42 8.50 22.97
N ALA A 113 -14.73 9.62 23.64
CA ALA A 113 -13.86 10.20 24.66
C ALA A 113 -13.64 9.24 25.85
N GLY A 114 -14.68 8.52 26.29
CA GLY A 114 -14.58 7.51 27.33
C GLY A 114 -13.67 6.33 26.96
N LEU A 115 -13.75 5.84 25.72
CA LEU A 115 -12.84 4.79 25.23
C LEU A 115 -11.39 5.27 25.19
N ASN A 116 -11.15 6.48 24.68
CA ASN A 116 -9.82 7.07 24.63
C ASN A 116 -9.23 7.28 26.04
N ALA A 117 -10.05 7.76 26.99
CA ALA A 117 -9.63 7.94 28.38
C ALA A 117 -9.29 6.60 29.08
N ARG A 118 -9.96 5.51 28.67
CA ARG A 118 -9.66 4.14 29.12
C ARG A 118 -8.44 3.51 28.39
N GLY A 119 -7.79 4.23 27.47
CA GLY A 119 -6.64 3.73 26.72
C GLY A 119 -6.98 2.65 25.68
N ILE A 120 -8.25 2.49 25.33
CA ILE A 120 -8.70 1.48 24.37
C ILE A 120 -8.43 2.01 22.96
N LEU A 121 -7.57 1.33 22.22
CA LEU A 121 -7.25 1.71 20.84
C LEU A 121 -8.28 1.18 19.84
N THR A 122 -8.38 1.86 18.71
CA THR A 122 -9.16 1.37 17.56
C THR A 122 -8.44 0.19 16.89
N ALA A 123 -9.10 -0.49 15.94
CA ALA A 123 -8.52 -1.65 15.22
C ALA A 123 -7.22 -1.38 14.44
N ARG A 124 -6.82 -0.11 14.29
CA ARG A 124 -5.57 0.32 13.64
C ARG A 124 -4.70 1.15 14.59
N ASP A 125 -4.81 0.88 15.89
CA ASP A 125 -4.01 1.50 16.95
C ASP A 125 -4.18 3.02 17.08
N GLY A 126 -5.26 3.59 16.54
CA GLY A 126 -5.60 5.02 16.62
C GLY A 126 -6.62 5.36 17.70
N THR A 127 -6.95 6.65 17.83
CA THR A 127 -7.97 7.16 18.77
C THR A 127 -9.39 7.06 18.21
N TRP A 128 -10.36 7.02 19.13
CA TRP A 128 -11.78 6.94 18.84
C TRP A 128 -12.39 8.31 18.49
N ALA A 129 -13.24 8.31 17.46
CA ALA A 129 -14.13 9.38 17.06
C ALA A 129 -15.60 8.88 17.02
N ALA A 130 -16.56 9.81 17.04
CA ALA A 130 -17.98 9.46 17.07
C ALA A 130 -18.43 8.61 15.86
N THR A 131 -17.82 8.80 14.70
CA THR A 131 -18.08 8.01 13.48
C THR A 131 -17.77 6.53 13.69
N GLN A 132 -16.65 6.21 14.32
CA GLN A 132 -16.26 4.82 14.60
C GLN A 132 -17.22 4.14 15.59
N ILE A 133 -17.79 4.89 16.53
CA ILE A 133 -18.86 4.36 17.41
C ILE A 133 -20.11 4.02 16.58
N SER A 134 -20.51 4.91 15.65
CA SER A 134 -21.62 4.66 14.75
C SER A 134 -21.40 3.41 13.89
N ASP A 135 -20.18 3.24 13.37
CA ASP A 135 -19.83 2.11 12.52
C ASP A 135 -19.86 0.78 13.30
N ILE A 136 -19.29 0.74 14.51
CA ILE A 136 -19.35 -0.46 15.38
C ILE A 136 -20.81 -0.84 15.69
N LEU A 137 -21.67 0.14 15.97
CA LEU A 137 -23.08 -0.11 16.26
C LEU A 137 -23.83 -0.65 15.04
N LYS A 138 -23.59 -0.12 13.84
CA LYS A 138 -24.19 -0.63 12.59
C LYS A 138 -23.78 -2.07 12.29
N HIS A 139 -22.52 -2.42 12.56
CA HIS A 139 -22.01 -3.77 12.38
C HIS A 139 -22.62 -4.78 13.38
N SER A 140 -23.11 -4.32 14.53
CA SER A 140 -23.70 -5.20 15.57
C SER A 140 -25.19 -5.54 15.41
N VAL A 141 -25.86 -4.98 14.40
CA VAL A 141 -27.31 -5.15 14.14
C VAL A 141 -27.57 -6.18 13.03
N VAL A 142 -26.53 -6.82 12.50
CA VAL A 142 -26.61 -7.94 11.54
C VAL A 142 -26.32 -9.24 12.27
#